data_AF-A0AAI9CFU4-F1
#
_entry.id   AF-A0AAI9CFU4-F1
#
_cell.length_a   1.000
_cell.length_b   1.000
_cell.length_c   1.000
_cell.angle_alpha   90.00
_cell.angle_beta   90.00
_cell.angle_gamma   90.00
#
_symmetry.space_group_name_H-M   'P 1'
#
loop_
_entity.id
_entity.type
_entity.pdbx_description
1 polymer ?
#
loop_
_entity_poly.entity_id
_entity_poly.type
_entity_poly.pdbx_seq_one_letter_code
_entity_poly.pdbx_strand_id
1 'polypeptide(L)'
;QSGLLVRRAGFVLSDCGNYGCSADGFIGEDGGSEYKCFINPEKLRAFHIDDDASEVFEQAQGCMWLTGRQWWHIGLYCPALSSVGRQLWWRRFERDEAFITKMRADLESFRLMVDGFEQSLRASDHQEAA
;
A
#
# COMPACT_ATOMS: atom_id res chain seq x y z
N GLN A 1 -0.90 4.16 -23.44
CA GLN A 1 0.19 3.28 -22.95
C GLN A 1 1.32 4.18 -22.46
N SER A 2 1.92 3.92 -21.30
CA SER A 2 2.91 4.81 -20.66
C SER A 2 4.36 4.64 -21.15
N GLY A 3 4.69 3.49 -21.76
CA GLY A 3 6.06 3.18 -22.22
C GLY A 3 7.04 2.81 -21.10
N LEU A 4 6.58 2.79 -19.84
CA LEU A 4 7.41 2.48 -18.67
C LEU A 4 7.61 0.96 -18.52
N LEU A 5 8.82 0.57 -18.10
CA LEU A 5 9.13 -0.80 -17.71
C LEU A 5 8.84 -0.99 -16.22
N VAL A 6 7.94 -1.91 -15.91
CA VAL A 6 7.63 -2.32 -14.53
C VAL A 6 8.38 -3.61 -14.23
N ARG A 7 9.35 -3.56 -13.32
CA ARG A 7 10.04 -4.74 -12.81
C ARG A 7 9.26 -5.27 -11.61
N ARG A 8 8.79 -6.52 -11.69
CA ARG A 8 8.08 -7.17 -10.57
C ARG A 8 8.89 -7.03 -9.27
N ALA A 9 8.19 -6.61 -8.22
CA ALA A 9 8.74 -6.54 -6.87
C ALA A 9 8.14 -7.67 -6.01
N GLY A 10 8.27 -7.55 -4.70
CA GLY A 10 7.75 -8.51 -3.74
C GLY A 10 7.51 -7.82 -2.41
N PHE A 11 7.73 -8.55 -1.32
CA PHE A 11 7.59 -8.00 0.01
C PHE A 11 8.84 -7.20 0.41
N VAL A 12 8.62 -5.97 0.87
CA VAL A 12 9.64 -5.06 1.40
C VAL A 12 9.40 -4.90 2.89
N LEU A 13 10.46 -4.94 3.67
CA LEU A 13 10.44 -4.77 5.12
C LEU A 13 11.26 -3.54 5.51
N SER A 14 10.87 -2.89 6.60
CA SER A 14 11.72 -1.92 7.29
C SER A 14 12.94 -2.61 7.90
N ASP A 15 13.99 -1.83 8.18
CA ASP A 15 15.22 -2.34 8.81
C ASP A 15 14.96 -3.01 10.17
N CYS A 16 13.96 -2.55 10.91
CA CYS A 16 13.57 -3.13 12.19
C CYS A 16 12.67 -4.38 12.05
N GLY A 17 12.23 -4.71 10.83
CA GLY A 17 11.40 -5.88 10.53
C GLY A 17 9.92 -5.77 10.93
N ASN A 18 9.50 -4.66 11.54
CA ASN A 18 8.15 -4.51 12.11
C ASN A 18 7.11 -3.96 11.11
N TYR A 19 7.58 -3.37 10.00
CA TYR A 19 6.73 -2.74 9.01
C TYR A 19 7.05 -3.32 7.64
N GLY A 20 6.02 -3.59 6.84
CA GLY A 20 6.23 -4.15 5.52
C GLY A 20 5.14 -3.76 4.53
N CYS A 21 5.47 -3.89 3.24
CA CYS A 21 4.54 -3.69 2.14
C CYS A 21 4.83 -4.65 1.00
N SER A 22 3.80 -5.03 0.24
CA SER A 22 3.97 -5.76 -1.01
C SER A 22 3.78 -4.81 -2.18
N ALA A 23 4.85 -4.50 -2.90
CA ALA A 23 4.78 -3.70 -4.12
C ALA A 23 4.56 -4.62 -5.34
N ASP A 24 3.64 -4.27 -6.24
CA ASP A 24 3.44 -5.05 -7.47
C ASP A 24 4.66 -4.93 -8.41
N GLY A 25 5.30 -3.76 -8.40
CA GLY A 25 6.48 -3.51 -9.23
C GLY A 25 7.20 -2.20 -8.95
N PHE A 26 8.43 -2.15 -9.43
CA PHE A 26 9.28 -0.97 -9.44
C PHE A 26 9.47 -0.45 -10.86
N ILE A 27 9.46 0.87 -11.00
CA ILE A 27 9.60 1.58 -12.27
C ILE A 27 10.81 2.49 -12.18
N GLY A 28 11.86 2.17 -12.93
CA GLY A 28 13.14 2.87 -12.83
C GLY A 28 13.68 2.89 -11.40
N GLU A 29 14.41 3.95 -11.07
CA GLU A 29 15.04 4.12 -9.76
C GLU A 29 14.06 4.70 -8.72
N ASP A 30 13.17 5.59 -9.14
CA ASP A 30 12.35 6.40 -8.22
C ASP A 30 10.87 6.00 -8.12
N GLY A 31 10.39 5.14 -9.03
CA GLY A 31 8.96 4.84 -9.16
C GLY A 31 8.58 3.46 -8.63
N GLY A 32 7.36 3.32 -8.14
CA GLY A 32 6.74 2.00 -7.93
C GLY A 32 5.33 1.93 -8.50
N SER A 33 4.68 0.78 -8.34
CA SER A 33 3.33 0.55 -8.83
C SER A 33 2.48 -0.29 -7.90
N GLU A 34 1.20 0.03 -7.86
CA GLU A 34 0.11 -0.71 -7.22
C GLU A 34 -1.05 -0.83 -8.21
N TYR A 35 -1.41 -2.05 -8.56
CA TYR A 35 -2.42 -2.38 -9.55
C TYR A 35 -3.50 -3.24 -8.94
N LYS A 36 -4.72 -2.72 -8.95
CA LYS A 36 -5.90 -3.41 -8.44
C LYS A 36 -6.73 -3.97 -9.59
N CYS A 37 -7.43 -5.06 -9.30
CA CYS A 37 -8.38 -5.70 -10.22
C CYS A 37 -9.78 -5.76 -9.59
N PHE A 38 -10.28 -4.64 -9.06
CA PHE A 38 -11.58 -4.62 -8.41
C PHE A 38 -12.72 -4.85 -9.41
N ILE A 39 -13.72 -5.61 -8.96
CA ILE A 39 -14.99 -5.81 -9.67
C ILE A 39 -16.17 -5.17 -8.94
N ASN A 40 -15.93 -4.61 -7.75
CA ASN A 40 -16.95 -3.94 -6.95
C ASN A 40 -17.39 -2.64 -7.68
N PRO A 41 -18.70 -2.45 -7.95
CA PRO A 41 -19.20 -1.28 -8.67
C PRO A 41 -18.89 0.08 -8.01
N GLU A 42 -18.91 0.16 -6.68
CA GLU A 42 -18.59 1.39 -5.95
C GLU A 42 -17.13 1.76 -6.15
N LYS A 43 -16.22 0.79 -6.11
CA LYS A 43 -14.80 1.00 -6.40
C LYS A 43 -14.57 1.38 -7.86
N LEU A 44 -15.26 0.72 -8.81
CA LEU A 44 -15.19 1.09 -10.22
C LEU A 44 -15.65 2.53 -10.44
N ARG A 45 -16.73 2.97 -9.77
CA ARG A 45 -17.20 4.36 -9.78
C ARG A 45 -16.17 5.31 -9.18
N ALA A 46 -15.64 5.01 -8.00
CA ALA A 46 -14.66 5.87 -7.32
C ALA A 46 -13.48 6.21 -8.24
N PHE A 47 -12.90 5.20 -8.89
CA PHE A 47 -11.76 5.40 -9.79
C PHE A 47 -12.16 6.06 -11.12
N HIS A 48 -13.21 5.57 -11.79
CA HIS A 48 -13.53 6.04 -13.15
C HIS A 48 -14.34 7.34 -13.23
N ILE A 49 -15.08 7.68 -12.18
CA ILE A 49 -16.00 8.83 -12.15
C ILE A 49 -15.53 9.88 -11.15
N ASP A 50 -15.27 9.48 -9.91
CA ASP A 50 -14.93 10.43 -8.83
C ASP A 50 -13.44 10.75 -8.78
N ASP A 51 -12.63 9.97 -9.51
CA ASP A 51 -11.18 10.10 -9.58
C ASP A 51 -10.49 9.89 -8.22
N ASP A 52 -11.10 9.06 -7.38
CA ASP A 52 -10.70 8.81 -6.01
C ASP A 52 -9.97 7.47 -5.88
N ALA A 53 -8.69 7.54 -5.53
CA ALA A 53 -7.83 6.39 -5.24
C ALA A 53 -7.43 6.30 -3.76
N SER A 54 -8.16 6.98 -2.87
CA SER A 54 -7.81 7.11 -1.44
C SER A 54 -7.62 5.76 -0.75
N GLU A 55 -8.42 4.75 -1.09
CA GLU A 55 -8.28 3.37 -0.55
C GLU A 55 -6.90 2.75 -0.83
N VAL A 56 -6.25 3.14 -1.93
CA VAL A 56 -4.94 2.62 -2.35
C VAL A 56 -3.82 3.62 -2.06
N PHE A 57 -4.15 4.89 -1.85
CA PHE A 57 -3.19 5.95 -1.60
C PHE A 57 -2.36 5.70 -0.34
N GLU A 58 -2.98 5.30 0.77
CA GLU A 58 -2.25 5.03 2.02
C GLU A 58 -1.23 3.89 1.84
N GLN A 59 -1.63 2.82 1.14
CA GLN A 59 -0.74 1.71 0.79
C GLN A 59 0.43 2.19 -0.08
N ALA A 60 0.17 3.03 -1.09
CA ALA A 60 1.21 3.58 -1.96
C ALA A 60 2.21 4.46 -1.19
N GLN A 61 1.73 5.30 -0.26
CA GLN A 61 2.59 6.10 0.62
C GLN A 61 3.43 5.22 1.56
N GLY A 62 2.85 4.15 2.10
CA GLY A 62 3.57 3.12 2.87
C GLY A 62 4.69 2.46 2.06
N CYS A 63 4.40 2.07 0.82
CA CYS A 63 5.40 1.51 -0.08
C CYS A 63 6.53 2.51 -0.38
N MET A 64 6.20 3.78 -0.66
CA MET A 64 7.19 4.83 -0.89
C MET A 64 8.05 5.06 0.35
N TRP A 65 7.46 5.09 1.54
CA TRP A 65 8.20 5.18 2.80
C TRP A 65 9.23 4.05 2.94
N LEU A 66 8.80 2.80 2.81
CA LEU A 66 9.67 1.63 3.03
C LEU A 66 10.74 1.45 1.96
N THR A 67 10.48 1.92 0.73
CA THR A 67 11.41 1.74 -0.40
C THR A 67 12.27 2.97 -0.69
N GLY A 68 11.98 4.12 -0.07
CA GLY A 68 12.64 5.40 -0.37
C GLY A 68 12.29 5.98 -1.75
N ARG A 69 11.28 5.42 -2.44
CA ARG A 69 10.84 5.85 -3.78
C ARG A 69 10.02 7.14 -3.69
N GLN A 70 10.02 7.89 -4.79
CA GLN A 70 9.53 9.26 -4.86
C GLN A 70 8.11 9.36 -5.44
N TRP A 71 7.68 8.36 -6.20
CA TRP A 71 6.33 8.35 -6.78
C TRP A 71 5.81 6.94 -6.99
N TRP A 72 4.48 6.83 -7.11
CA TRP A 72 3.78 5.57 -7.31
C TRP A 72 2.74 5.66 -8.42
N HIS A 73 2.71 4.66 -9.28
CA HIS A 73 1.61 4.42 -10.20
C HIS A 73 0.52 3.63 -9.48
N ILE A 74 -0.66 4.23 -9.32
CA ILE A 74 -1.86 3.50 -8.89
C ILE A 74 -2.68 3.24 -10.14
N GLY A 75 -3.09 1.99 -10.34
CA GLY A 75 -3.95 1.60 -11.45
C GLY A 75 -5.06 0.65 -11.05
N LEU A 76 -6.14 0.69 -11.83
CA LEU A 76 -7.26 -0.22 -11.75
C LEU A 76 -7.48 -0.84 -13.13
N TYR A 77 -7.44 -2.17 -13.18
CA TYR A 77 -7.72 -2.94 -14.37
C TYR A 77 -9.02 -3.74 -14.21
N CYS A 78 -10.00 -3.51 -15.09
CA CYS A 78 -11.25 -4.24 -15.13
C CYS A 78 -11.60 -4.64 -16.57
N PRO A 79 -11.36 -5.90 -16.99
CA PRO A 79 -11.57 -6.31 -18.38
C PRO A 79 -13.03 -6.19 -18.85
N ALA A 80 -14.00 -6.22 -17.94
CA ALA A 80 -15.42 -6.06 -18.26
C ALA A 80 -15.77 -4.67 -18.83
N LEU A 81 -14.95 -3.65 -18.58
CA LEU A 81 -15.13 -2.29 -19.11
C LEU A 81 -14.47 -2.07 -20.49
N SER A 82 -13.95 -3.13 -21.12
CA SER A 82 -13.27 -3.06 -22.41
C SER A 82 -14.17 -2.61 -23.56
N SER A 83 -15.46 -2.96 -23.53
CA SER A 83 -16.45 -2.56 -24.54
C SER A 83 -16.63 -1.05 -24.66
N VAL A 84 -16.28 -0.30 -23.61
CA VAL A 84 -16.33 1.18 -23.56
C VAL A 84 -14.93 1.81 -23.49
N GLY A 85 -13.86 1.03 -23.68
CA GLY A 85 -12.48 1.53 -23.65
C GLY A 85 -12.02 2.03 -22.27
N ARG A 86 -12.66 1.55 -21.18
CA ARG A 86 -12.36 1.96 -19.79
C ARG A 86 -11.79 0.81 -18.97
N GLN A 87 -11.26 -0.24 -19.59
CA GLN A 87 -10.68 -1.38 -18.88
C GLN A 87 -9.45 -1.03 -18.04
N LEU A 88 -8.82 0.13 -18.27
CA LEU A 88 -7.66 0.58 -17.52
C LEU A 88 -7.84 2.04 -17.10
N TRP A 89 -7.68 2.29 -15.80
CA TRP A 89 -7.46 3.61 -15.22
C TRP A 89 -6.12 3.60 -14.49
N TRP A 90 -5.34 4.67 -14.58
CA TRP A 90 -4.14 4.81 -13.77
C TRP A 90 -3.72 6.27 -13.64
N ARG A 91 -3.01 6.58 -12.54
CA ARG A 91 -2.39 7.88 -12.28
C ARG A 91 -1.08 7.73 -11.51
N ARG A 92 -0.24 8.75 -11.61
CA ARG A 92 0.96 8.91 -10.79
C ARG A 92 0.62 9.74 -9.55
N PHE A 93 1.07 9.28 -8.40
CA PHE A 93 0.96 9.94 -7.11
C PHE A 93 2.37 10.19 -6.58
N GLU A 94 2.63 11.41 -6.15
CA GLU A 94 3.92 11.76 -5.55
C GLU A 94 3.96 11.32 -4.09
N ARG A 95 5.18 11.12 -3.60
CA ARG A 95 5.46 10.94 -2.18
C ARG A 95 4.99 12.16 -1.38
N ASP A 96 4.24 11.92 -0.32
CA ASP A 96 3.78 12.93 0.62
C ASP A 96 4.42 12.69 1.99
N GLU A 97 5.45 13.46 2.31
CA GLU A 97 6.19 13.33 3.57
C GLU A 97 5.33 13.68 4.79
N ALA A 98 4.38 14.60 4.65
CA ALA A 98 3.51 14.98 5.76
C ALA A 98 2.54 13.84 6.09
N PHE A 99 1.94 13.24 5.05
CA PHE A 99 1.11 12.04 5.20
C PHE A 99 1.91 10.87 5.79
N ILE A 100 3.09 10.59 5.23
CA ILE A 100 3.95 9.49 5.69
C ILE A 100 4.35 9.69 7.15
N THR A 101 4.70 10.91 7.56
CA THR A 101 5.07 11.21 8.95
C THR A 101 3.92 10.90 9.91
N LYS A 102 2.69 11.30 9.57
CA LYS A 102 1.50 10.99 10.37
C LYS A 102 1.23 9.48 10.44
N MET A 103 1.20 8.83 9.29
CA MET A 103 0.97 7.38 9.19
C MET A 103 2.01 6.59 10.01
N ARG A 104 3.28 6.98 10.00
CA ARG A 104 4.33 6.33 10.81
C ARG A 104 4.11 6.48 12.31
N ALA A 105 3.66 7.65 12.76
CA ALA A 105 3.33 7.87 14.18
C ALA A 105 2.15 7.00 14.63
N ASP A 106 1.13 6.88 13.77
CA ASP A 106 -0.05 6.04 14.02
C ASP A 106 0.35 4.54 14.05
N LEU A 107 1.19 4.09 13.12
CA LEU A 107 1.72 2.72 13.07
C LEU A 107 2.57 2.37 14.30
N GLU A 108 3.42 3.29 14.76
CA GLU A 108 4.23 3.06 15.98
C GLU A 108 3.34 2.93 17.22
N SER A 109 2.33 3.79 17.34
CA SER A 109 1.35 3.70 18.45
C SER A 109 0.58 2.39 18.44
N PHE A 110 0.16 1.94 17.25
CA PHE A 110 -0.49 0.64 17.07
C PHE A 110 0.43 -0.52 17.42
N ARG A 111 1.69 -0.48 16.98
CA ARG A 111 2.69 -1.49 17.31
C ARG A 111 2.88 -1.62 18.82
N LEU A 112 3.08 -0.51 19.54
CA LEU A 112 3.26 -0.53 21.00
C LEU A 112 2.05 -1.15 21.72
N MET A 113 0.84 -0.90 21.24
CA MET A 113 -0.37 -1.53 21.76
C MET A 113 -0.34 -3.06 21.56
N VAL A 114 0.01 -3.51 20.35
CA VAL A 114 0.11 -4.94 20.02
C VAL A 114 1.20 -5.61 20.87
N ASP A 115 2.38 -5.01 20.96
CA ASP A 115 3.51 -5.52 21.75
C ASP A 115 3.13 -5.65 23.24
N GLY A 116 2.37 -4.70 23.79
CA GLY A 116 1.88 -4.76 25.17
C GLY A 116 0.88 -5.89 25.42
N PHE A 117 -0.06 -6.11 24.50
CA PHE A 117 -1.00 -7.25 24.59
C PHE A 117 -0.28 -8.59 24.43
N GLU A 118 0.68 -8.67 23.51
CA GLU A 118 1.47 -9.87 23.28
C GLU A 118 2.27 -10.28 24.52
N GLN A 119 2.96 -9.32 25.15
CA GLN A 119 3.68 -9.54 26.41
C GLN A 119 2.76 -10.00 27.54
N SER A 120 1.56 -9.41 27.63
CA SER A 120 0.58 -9.80 28.64
C SER A 120 0.13 -11.25 28.48
N LEU A 121 -0.14 -11.68 27.24
CA LEU A 121 -0.51 -13.06 26.93
C LEU A 121 0.62 -14.04 27.27
N ARG A 122 1.88 -13.71 26.95
CA ARG A 122 3.02 -14.57 27.28
C ARG A 122 3.30 -14.68 28.78
N ALA A 123 3.03 -13.62 29.54
CA ALA A 123 3.25 -13.61 30.98
C ALA A 123 2.24 -14.51 31.72
N SER A 124 1.01 -14.65 31.20
CA SER A 124 -0.06 -15.45 31.81
C SER A 124 0.21 -16.96 31.82
N ASP A 125 1.01 -17.48 30.88
CA ASP A 125 1.38 -18.92 30.83
C ASP A 125 2.36 -19.35 31.95
N HIS A 126 2.96 -18.40 32.68
CA HIS A 126 3.92 -18.68 33.75
C HIS A 126 3.33 -18.70 35.17
N GLN A 127 2.04 -18.40 35.35
CA GLN A 127 1.40 -18.35 36.68
C GLN A 127 0.63 -19.62 37.07
N GLU A 128 0.40 -20.57 36.17
CA GLU A 128 -0.31 -21.83 36.48
C GLU A 128 0.62 -23.03 36.80
N ALA A 129 1.94 -22.84 36.80
CA ALA A 129 2.93 -23.91 37.05
C ALA A 129 3.59 -23.88 38.43
N ALA A 130 2.95 -23.31 39.45
CA ALA A 130 3.42 -23.27 40.84
C ALA A 130 2.43 -23.91 41.84
#